data_AF-A0A947HNR6-F1
#
_entry.id   AF-A0A947HNR6-F1
#
_cell.length_a   1.000
_cell.length_b   1.000
_cell.length_c   1.000
_cell.angle_alpha   90.00
_cell.angle_beta   90.00
_cell.angle_gamma   90.00
#
_symmetry.space_group_name_H-M   'P 1'
#
loop_
_entity.id
_entity.type
_entity.pdbx_description
1 polymer ?
#
loop_
_entity_poly.entity_id
_entity_poly.type
_entity_poly.pdbx_seq_one_letter_code
_entity_poly.pdbx_strand_id
1 'polypeptide(L)'
;VIDSDPAVESAGIDAGFQLGPKTLRAPDVSVGVPDRPGWVKGVPSLAVEIAEGGRDEAELQEKIAELLEAGTQVVWVVRMQPPRHVEVHRVDVPVARAYVGQLLTAPGILKNPIPVEALWDREVAHEVTFHNLLERRGIESLEHLREQALEEGRQEGRQEGRIEGDVEATGRLLELARATLRKAAAGRRLALSPAAEAAIAHCTELPTLMAWSLAIGAGTLPPPLSASA
;
A
#
# COMPACT_ATOMS: atom_id res chain seq x y z
N VAL A 1 5.31 17.93 -3.00
CA VAL A 1 6.50 17.38 -3.70
C VAL A 1 7.67 17.14 -2.76
N ILE A 2 8.34 18.18 -2.24
CA ILE A 2 9.52 18.00 -1.36
C ILE A 2 9.15 17.29 -0.05
N ASP A 3 8.16 17.80 0.67
CA ASP A 3 7.70 17.23 1.96
C ASP A 3 7.25 15.76 1.86
N SER A 4 6.73 15.37 0.70
CA SER A 4 6.26 14.01 0.47
C SER A 4 7.39 13.00 0.27
N ASP A 5 8.63 13.43 0.01
CA ASP A 5 9.77 12.51 -0.22
C ASP A 5 9.99 11.57 0.98
N PRO A 6 10.28 10.27 0.78
CA PRO A 6 10.43 9.32 1.89
C PRO A 6 11.62 9.59 2.83
N ALA A 7 12.66 10.31 2.38
CA ALA A 7 13.78 10.72 3.25
C ALA A 7 13.49 12.02 4.02
N VAL A 8 12.42 12.74 3.68
CA VAL A 8 12.05 14.00 4.33
C VAL A 8 11.11 13.73 5.51
N GLU A 9 11.60 13.97 6.71
CA GLU A 9 10.79 13.90 7.93
C GLU A 9 9.80 15.07 8.02
N SER A 10 10.27 16.28 7.68
CA SER A 10 9.48 17.50 7.73
C SER A 10 9.99 18.55 6.74
N ALA A 11 9.07 19.29 6.15
CA ALA A 11 9.34 20.54 5.47
C ALA A 11 8.36 21.64 5.92
N GLY A 12 8.73 22.90 5.73
CA GLY A 12 7.91 24.05 6.07
C GLY A 12 7.96 25.14 5.02
N ILE A 13 6.89 25.91 4.92
CA ILE A 13 6.75 27.08 4.06
C ILE A 13 7.04 28.32 4.91
N ASP A 14 7.83 29.24 4.39
CA ASP A 14 8.22 30.50 5.06
C ASP A 14 8.75 30.28 6.49
N ALA A 15 9.41 29.14 6.72
CA ALA A 15 9.91 28.77 8.02
C ALA A 15 11.08 29.69 8.41
N GLY A 16 10.92 30.43 9.51
CA GLY A 16 11.93 31.37 9.99
C GLY A 16 13.09 30.69 10.72
N PHE A 17 14.30 30.87 10.21
CA PHE A 17 15.55 30.41 10.82
C PHE A 17 16.35 31.56 11.42
N GLN A 18 16.86 31.34 12.62
CA GLN A 18 17.85 32.19 13.26
C GLN A 18 19.25 31.62 12.99
N LEU A 19 19.91 32.16 11.96
CA LEU A 19 21.26 31.76 11.54
C LEU A 19 22.33 32.28 12.51
N GLY A 20 22.06 33.41 13.17
CA GLY A 20 22.94 34.02 14.16
C GLY A 20 22.22 35.05 15.05
N PRO A 21 22.92 35.75 15.95
CA PRO A 21 22.29 36.68 16.89
C PRO A 21 21.50 37.83 16.24
N LYS A 22 21.86 38.20 15.00
CA LYS A 22 21.24 39.32 14.26
C LYS A 22 20.82 38.93 12.83
N THR A 23 20.83 37.64 12.51
CA THR A 23 20.56 37.16 11.15
C THR A 23 19.38 36.20 11.20
N LEU A 24 18.29 36.63 10.58
CA LEU A 24 17.07 35.85 10.41
C LEU A 24 16.83 35.68 8.91
N ARG A 25 16.49 34.46 8.50
CA ARG A 25 16.10 34.15 7.11
C ARG A 25 14.92 33.20 7.11
N ALA A 26 13.95 33.44 6.24
CA ALA A 26 12.81 32.57 6.02
C ALA A 26 12.79 32.17 4.54
N PRO A 27 13.30 30.99 4.17
CA PRO A 27 13.17 30.49 2.81
C PRO A 27 11.72 30.13 2.49
N ASP A 28 11.35 30.25 1.21
CA ASP A 28 9.98 29.99 0.75
C ASP A 28 9.58 28.53 1.04
N VAL A 29 10.53 27.58 0.87
CA VAL A 29 10.40 26.21 1.36
C VAL A 29 11.69 25.76 2.03
N SER A 30 11.57 25.05 3.15
CA SER A 30 12.71 24.55 3.92
C SER A 30 12.52 23.09 4.32
N VAL A 31 13.59 22.28 4.23
CA VAL A 31 13.62 20.89 4.74
C VAL A 31 14.27 20.85 6.12
N GLY A 32 13.66 20.07 7.04
CA GLY A 32 14.12 19.92 8.42
C GLY A 32 13.49 20.93 9.39
N VAL A 33 12.22 21.27 9.19
CA VAL A 33 11.51 22.25 10.02
C VAL A 33 10.84 21.53 11.21
N PRO A 34 11.25 21.79 12.46
CA PRO A 34 10.68 21.10 13.61
C PRO A 34 9.24 21.54 13.88
N ASP A 35 8.39 20.63 14.34
CA ASP A 35 7.01 20.91 14.76
C ASP A 35 6.97 21.62 16.13
N ARG A 36 7.39 22.88 16.16
CA ARG A 36 7.34 23.74 17.32
C ARG A 36 7.23 25.22 16.92
N PRO A 37 6.52 26.04 17.71
CA PRO A 37 6.38 27.45 17.41
C PRO A 37 7.69 28.23 17.64
N GLY A 38 7.83 29.35 16.92
CA GLY A 38 8.93 30.30 17.07
C GLY A 38 10.05 30.11 16.04
N TRP A 39 11.14 30.87 16.21
CA TRP A 39 12.29 30.83 15.32
C TRP A 39 13.06 29.52 15.45
N VAL A 40 13.31 28.86 14.32
CA VAL A 40 14.12 27.66 14.26
C VAL A 40 15.58 28.04 14.47
N LYS A 41 16.19 27.53 15.54
CA LYS A 41 17.64 27.66 15.76
C LYS A 41 18.37 26.65 14.89
N GLY A 42 19.28 27.12 14.05
CA GLY A 42 20.04 26.29 13.10
C GLY A 42 19.77 26.70 11.65
N VAL A 43 19.94 25.75 10.73
CA VAL A 43 19.80 25.96 9.28
C VAL A 43 18.98 24.82 8.66
N PRO A 44 18.24 25.08 7.58
CA PRO A 44 17.61 24.01 6.81
C PRO A 44 18.69 23.18 6.10
N SER A 45 18.41 21.89 5.83
CA SER A 45 19.32 21.08 5.01
C SER A 45 19.24 21.47 3.53
N LEU A 46 18.02 21.71 3.05
CA LEU A 46 17.68 22.27 1.74
C LEU A 46 16.77 23.48 1.94
N ALA A 47 17.14 24.61 1.35
CA ALA A 47 16.30 25.79 1.21
C ALA A 47 15.88 25.98 -0.25
N VAL A 48 14.64 26.42 -0.48
CA VAL A 48 14.13 26.76 -1.80
C VAL A 48 13.63 28.20 -1.79
N GLU A 49 14.04 28.96 -2.81
CA GLU A 49 13.56 30.29 -3.11
C GLU A 49 12.83 30.28 -4.45
N ILE A 50 11.71 30.97 -4.55
CA ILE A 50 10.96 31.20 -5.78
C ILE A 50 11.23 32.63 -6.24
N ALA A 51 11.96 32.76 -7.34
CA ALA A 51 12.32 34.05 -7.92
C ALA A 51 11.36 34.41 -9.06
N GLU A 52 10.44 35.33 -8.75
CA GLU A 52 9.55 35.96 -9.73
C GLU A 52 10.16 37.26 -10.28
N GLY A 53 9.59 37.76 -11.38
CA GLY A 53 10.06 38.99 -12.01
C GLY A 53 9.92 40.20 -11.10
N GLY A 54 11.01 40.96 -10.93
CA GLY A 54 11.03 42.19 -10.12
C GLY A 54 11.52 42.01 -8.67
N ARG A 55 11.98 40.80 -8.30
CA ARG A 55 12.67 40.56 -7.03
C ARG A 55 14.05 41.24 -7.02
N ASP A 56 14.48 41.71 -5.86
CA ASP A 56 15.83 42.25 -5.67
C ASP A 56 16.85 41.11 -5.74
N GLU A 57 17.60 41.04 -6.83
CA GLU A 57 18.62 40.01 -7.03
C GLU A 57 19.77 40.15 -6.03
N ALA A 58 20.12 41.36 -5.60
CA ALA A 58 21.21 41.56 -4.65
C ALA A 58 20.82 41.00 -3.27
N GLU A 59 19.59 41.27 -2.82
CA GLU A 59 19.04 40.69 -1.59
C GLU A 59 18.95 39.16 -1.68
N LEU A 60 18.52 38.62 -2.83
CA LEU A 60 18.48 37.18 -3.04
C LEU A 60 19.89 36.55 -2.97
N GLN A 61 20.90 37.16 -3.60
CA GLN A 61 22.27 36.69 -3.52
C GLN A 61 22.83 36.75 -2.09
N GLU A 62 22.53 37.83 -1.35
CA GLU A 62 22.91 37.96 0.07
C GLU A 62 22.27 36.85 0.91
N LYS A 63 20.97 36.58 0.71
CA LYS A 63 20.25 35.51 1.39
C LYS A 63 20.85 34.13 1.10
N ILE A 64 21.18 33.84 -0.16
CA ILE A 64 21.82 32.57 -0.55
C ILE A 64 23.18 32.43 0.14
N ALA A 65 24.00 33.48 0.10
CA ALA A 65 25.33 33.48 0.71
C ALA A 65 25.26 33.22 2.22
N GLU A 66 24.39 33.93 2.95
CA GLU A 66 24.23 33.74 4.38
C GLU A 66 23.73 32.34 4.75
N LEU A 67 22.78 31.78 3.98
CA LEU A 67 22.27 30.42 4.22
C LEU A 67 23.39 29.38 4.05
N LEU A 68 24.17 29.48 2.99
CA LEU A 68 25.28 28.59 2.70
C LEU A 68 26.42 28.74 3.72
N GLU A 69 26.79 29.97 4.08
CA GLU A 69 27.81 30.26 5.10
C GLU A 69 27.40 29.71 6.48
N ALA A 70 26.11 29.79 6.82
CA ALA A 70 25.57 29.24 8.05
C ALA A 70 25.49 27.69 8.06
N GLY A 71 25.72 27.03 6.91
CA GLY A 71 25.81 25.58 6.79
C GLY A 71 24.62 24.90 6.11
N THR A 72 23.72 25.65 5.46
CA THR A 72 22.72 25.06 4.55
C THR A 72 23.45 24.30 3.45
N GLN A 73 23.10 23.02 3.22
CA GLN A 73 23.88 22.18 2.31
C GLN A 73 23.64 22.54 0.85
N VAL A 74 22.43 22.95 0.52
CA VAL A 74 22.04 23.34 -0.83
C VAL A 74 20.89 24.35 -0.80
N VAL A 75 20.95 25.33 -1.69
CA VAL A 75 19.85 26.26 -1.94
C VAL A 75 19.40 26.10 -3.39
N TRP A 76 18.11 25.90 -3.60
CA TRP A 76 17.49 25.87 -4.93
C TRP A 76 16.77 27.19 -5.19
N VAL A 77 17.09 27.85 -6.31
CA VAL A 77 16.37 29.05 -6.75
C VAL A 77 15.55 28.70 -7.98
N VAL A 78 14.24 28.72 -7.83
CA VAL A 78 13.27 28.47 -8.90
C VAL A 78 13.06 29.76 -9.68
N ARG A 79 13.63 29.83 -10.89
CA ARG A 79 13.48 30.97 -11.80
C ARG A 79 12.18 30.81 -12.59
N MET A 80 11.16 31.61 -12.24
CA MET A 80 9.81 31.50 -12.83
C MET A 80 9.67 32.22 -14.18
N GLN A 81 10.61 33.12 -14.50
CA GLN A 81 10.68 33.77 -15.80
C GLN A 81 11.27 32.84 -16.88
N PRO A 82 10.74 32.86 -18.11
CA PRO A 82 11.32 32.10 -19.22
C PRO A 82 12.77 32.54 -19.54
N PRO A 83 13.70 31.60 -19.79
CA PRO A 83 13.52 30.15 -19.67
C PRO A 83 13.44 29.72 -18.20
N ARG A 84 12.36 29.00 -17.83
CA ARG A 84 12.18 28.48 -16.47
C ARG A 84 13.23 27.42 -16.19
N HIS A 85 13.87 27.56 -15.04
CA HIS A 85 14.92 26.66 -14.60
C HIS A 85 15.11 26.78 -13.10
N VAL A 86 15.91 25.87 -12.55
CA VAL A 86 16.31 25.90 -11.15
C VAL A 86 17.82 26.07 -11.09
N GLU A 87 18.26 27.09 -10.37
CA GLU A 87 19.66 27.24 -10.00
C GLU A 87 19.94 26.43 -8.73
N VAL A 88 21.02 25.67 -8.73
CA VAL A 88 21.44 24.85 -7.61
C VAL A 88 22.73 25.44 -7.05
N HIS A 89 22.62 26.03 -5.87
CA HIS A 89 23.70 26.71 -5.17
C HIS A 89 24.24 25.81 -4.05
N ARG A 90 25.57 25.68 -3.97
CA ARG A 90 26.29 24.94 -2.93
C ARG A 90 27.57 25.71 -2.57
N VAL A 91 28.08 25.50 -1.36
CA VAL A 91 29.34 26.10 -0.91
C VAL A 91 30.48 25.72 -1.86
N ASP A 92 31.25 26.70 -2.30
CA ASP A 92 32.46 26.55 -3.14
C ASP A 92 32.28 25.79 -4.47
N VAL A 93 31.05 25.68 -4.99
CA VAL A 93 30.75 25.04 -6.28
C VAL A 93 30.11 26.05 -7.23
N PRO A 94 30.50 26.09 -8.52
CA PRO A 94 29.81 26.90 -9.51
C PRO A 94 28.31 26.56 -9.58
N VAL A 95 27.48 27.59 -9.70
CA VAL A 95 26.02 27.44 -9.77
C VAL A 95 25.64 26.56 -10.96
N ALA A 96 24.99 25.45 -10.69
CA ALA A 96 24.43 24.58 -11.72
C ALA A 96 23.01 25.03 -12.08
N ARG A 97 22.60 24.83 -13.34
CA ARG A 97 21.23 25.12 -13.80
C ARG A 97 20.58 23.85 -14.29
N ALA A 98 19.40 23.56 -13.76
CA ALA A 98 18.56 22.46 -14.19
C ALA A 98 17.33 23.01 -14.92
N TYR A 99 17.09 22.53 -16.13
CA TYR A 99 16.01 22.98 -17.01
C TYR A 99 14.89 21.93 -17.07
N VAL A 100 13.77 22.33 -17.68
CA VAL A 100 12.69 21.44 -18.11
C VAL A 100 13.27 20.18 -18.79
N GLY A 101 12.78 19.00 -18.40
CA GLY A 101 13.22 17.68 -18.82
C GLY A 101 14.35 17.10 -17.99
N GLN A 102 14.90 17.87 -17.03
CA GLN A 102 15.98 17.43 -16.15
C GLN A 102 15.46 17.15 -14.73
N LEU A 103 16.27 16.41 -13.99
CA LEU A 103 15.98 15.99 -12.62
C LEU A 103 16.86 16.77 -11.64
N LEU A 104 16.24 17.24 -10.56
CA LEU A 104 16.90 17.81 -9.39
C LEU A 104 17.22 16.71 -8.39
N THR A 105 18.43 16.75 -7.86
CA THR A 105 18.90 15.82 -6.82
C THR A 105 19.48 16.58 -5.63
N ALA A 106 19.24 16.05 -4.44
CA ALA A 106 19.86 16.51 -3.20
C ALA A 106 20.28 15.27 -2.37
N PRO A 107 21.41 14.64 -2.72
CA PRO A 107 21.87 13.42 -2.04
C PRO A 107 22.00 13.64 -0.53
N GLY A 108 21.50 12.68 0.25
CA GLY A 108 21.49 12.76 1.73
C GLY A 108 20.37 13.62 2.31
N ILE A 109 19.55 14.28 1.48
CA ILE A 109 18.38 15.07 1.89
C ILE A 109 17.11 14.48 1.29
N LEU A 110 17.11 14.25 -0.02
CA LEU A 110 16.01 13.62 -0.75
C LEU A 110 16.40 12.20 -1.14
N LYS A 111 15.43 11.27 -1.05
CA LYS A 111 15.58 9.92 -1.58
C LYS A 111 15.39 9.94 -3.10
N ASN A 112 14.34 10.62 -3.56
CA ASN A 112 13.90 10.57 -4.94
C ASN A 112 14.25 11.87 -5.68
N PRO A 113 14.69 11.78 -6.95
CA PRO A 113 14.89 12.97 -7.77
C PRO A 113 13.57 13.67 -8.07
N ILE A 114 13.61 14.99 -8.22
CA ILE A 114 12.42 15.82 -8.53
C ILE A 114 12.56 16.36 -9.96
N PRO A 115 11.65 16.06 -10.90
CA PRO A 115 11.57 16.75 -12.17
C PRO A 115 11.49 18.26 -11.96
N VAL A 116 12.27 19.03 -12.70
CA VAL A 116 12.33 20.49 -12.56
C VAL A 116 10.94 21.13 -12.66
N GLU A 117 10.11 20.62 -13.57
CA GLU A 117 8.74 21.06 -13.81
C GLU A 117 7.82 20.83 -12.64
N ALA A 118 8.08 19.84 -11.78
CA ALA A 118 7.25 19.56 -10.60
C ALA A 118 7.20 20.74 -9.61
N LEU A 119 8.08 21.74 -9.76
CA LEU A 119 8.06 22.95 -8.93
C LEU A 119 7.05 24.01 -9.39
N TRP A 120 6.44 23.86 -10.58
CA TRP A 120 5.42 24.80 -11.08
C TRP A 120 4.30 24.15 -11.91
N ASP A 121 4.52 22.96 -12.45
CA ASP A 121 3.52 22.16 -13.13
C ASP A 121 2.80 21.27 -12.11
N ARG A 122 1.50 21.50 -11.99
CA ARG A 122 0.66 20.83 -11.00
C ARG A 122 0.52 19.32 -11.27
N GLU A 123 0.43 18.92 -12.53
CA GLU A 123 0.24 17.51 -12.88
C GLU A 123 1.50 16.72 -12.54
N VAL A 124 2.66 17.22 -12.95
CA VAL A 124 3.96 16.63 -12.61
C VAL A 124 4.18 16.62 -11.09
N ALA A 125 3.80 17.69 -10.39
CA ALA A 125 3.88 17.76 -8.93
C ALA A 125 3.03 16.69 -8.24
N HIS A 126 1.81 16.46 -8.73
CA HIS A 126 0.91 15.44 -8.18
C HIS A 126 1.45 14.03 -8.42
N GLU A 127 1.98 13.73 -9.60
CA GLU A 127 2.58 12.42 -9.91
C GLU A 127 3.74 12.09 -8.97
N VAL A 128 4.68 13.03 -8.79
CA VAL A 128 5.82 12.87 -7.89
C VAL A 128 5.36 12.72 -6.44
N THR A 129 4.40 13.56 -6.01
CA THR A 129 3.84 13.48 -4.66
C THR A 129 3.19 12.12 -4.42
N PHE A 130 2.40 11.64 -5.38
CA PHE A 130 1.73 10.36 -5.30
C PHE A 130 2.71 9.19 -5.22
N HIS A 131 3.72 9.16 -6.09
CA HIS A 131 4.78 8.15 -6.05
C HIS A 131 5.50 8.13 -4.69
N ASN A 132 5.89 9.30 -4.18
CA ASN A 132 6.57 9.38 -2.88
C ASN A 132 5.67 8.91 -1.71
N LEU A 133 4.37 9.20 -1.76
CA LEU A 133 3.41 8.73 -0.75
C LEU A 133 3.22 7.22 -0.77
N LEU A 134 3.26 6.58 -1.94
CA LEU A 134 3.24 5.11 -2.06
C LEU A 134 4.50 4.52 -1.40
N GLU A 135 5.67 5.05 -1.72
CA GLU A 135 6.92 4.54 -1.16
C GLU A 135 6.99 4.69 0.36
N ARG A 136 6.46 5.78 0.92
CA ARG A 136 6.33 5.97 2.39
C ARG A 136 5.46 4.90 3.05
N ARG A 137 4.57 4.25 2.30
CA ARG A 137 3.77 3.11 2.76
C ARG A 137 4.41 1.75 2.45
N GLY A 138 5.63 1.74 1.91
CA GLY A 138 6.30 0.52 1.46
C GLY A 138 5.72 -0.04 0.15
N ILE A 139 4.97 0.76 -0.60
CA ILE A 139 4.37 0.38 -1.88
C ILE A 139 5.23 0.98 -2.99
N GLU A 140 5.81 0.13 -3.84
CA GLU A 140 6.66 0.57 -4.95
C GLU A 140 5.86 1.31 -6.04
N SER A 141 4.71 0.76 -6.41
CA SER A 141 3.84 1.35 -7.43
C SER A 141 2.38 0.87 -7.28
N LEU A 142 1.46 1.56 -7.95
CA LEU A 142 0.08 1.09 -8.07
C LEU A 142 -0.02 -0.26 -8.79
N GLU A 143 0.83 -0.50 -9.79
CA GLU A 143 0.82 -1.76 -10.52
C GLU A 143 1.24 -2.92 -9.61
N HIS A 144 2.31 -2.73 -8.82
CA HIS A 144 2.73 -3.70 -7.82
C HIS A 144 1.62 -3.97 -6.78
N LEU A 145 0.95 -2.93 -6.28
CA LEU A 145 -0.19 -3.08 -5.36
C LEU A 145 -1.34 -3.86 -6.02
N ARG A 146 -1.63 -3.58 -7.29
CA ARG A 146 -2.68 -4.25 -8.06
C ARG A 146 -2.34 -5.72 -8.28
N GLU A 147 -1.10 -6.04 -8.63
CA GLU A 147 -0.61 -7.41 -8.80
C GLU A 147 -0.73 -8.21 -7.50
N GLN A 148 -0.32 -7.62 -6.38
CA GLN A 148 -0.46 -8.24 -5.06
C GLN A 148 -1.93 -8.53 -4.72
N ALA A 149 -2.81 -7.55 -4.89
CA ALA A 149 -4.23 -7.71 -4.62
C ALA A 149 -4.89 -8.78 -5.53
N LEU A 150 -4.47 -8.87 -6.80
CA LEU A 150 -4.95 -9.91 -7.70
C LEU A 150 -4.48 -11.30 -7.27
N GLU A 151 -3.26 -11.45 -6.77
CA GLU A 151 -2.77 -12.75 -6.31
C GLU A 151 -3.43 -13.18 -5.00
N GLU A 152 -3.64 -12.25 -4.06
CA GLU A 152 -4.42 -12.48 -2.85
C GLU A 152 -5.84 -12.96 -3.19
N GLY A 153 -6.54 -12.24 -4.07
CA GLY A 153 -7.88 -12.64 -4.52
C GLY A 153 -7.92 -14.00 -5.24
N ARG A 154 -6.86 -14.35 -6.00
CA ARG A 154 -6.75 -15.70 -6.59
C ARG A 154 -6.55 -16.78 -5.53
N GLN A 155 -5.79 -16.50 -4.47
CA GLN A 155 -5.58 -17.45 -3.37
C GLN A 155 -6.87 -17.68 -2.60
N GLU A 156 -7.58 -16.62 -2.25
CA GLU A 156 -8.87 -16.69 -1.57
C GLU A 156 -9.89 -17.47 -2.42
N GLY A 157 -10.06 -17.13 -3.70
CA GLY A 157 -10.99 -17.84 -4.58
C GLY A 157 -10.64 -19.32 -4.78
N ARG A 158 -9.34 -19.69 -4.80
CA ARG A 158 -8.91 -21.09 -4.82
C ARG A 158 -9.27 -21.83 -3.54
N GLN A 159 -9.17 -21.17 -2.39
CA GLN A 159 -9.50 -21.76 -1.10
C GLN A 159 -11.00 -21.97 -0.96
N GLU A 160 -11.79 -20.95 -1.28
CA GLU A 160 -13.26 -21.02 -1.27
C GLU A 160 -13.76 -22.11 -2.22
N GLY A 161 -13.28 -22.14 -3.47
CA GLY A 161 -13.68 -23.17 -4.43
C GLY A 161 -13.30 -24.59 -4.02
N ARG A 162 -12.19 -24.78 -3.28
CA ARG A 162 -11.85 -26.10 -2.70
C ARG A 162 -12.84 -26.50 -1.61
N ILE A 163 -13.18 -25.59 -0.70
CA ILE A 163 -14.13 -25.86 0.38
C ILE A 163 -15.50 -26.19 -0.21
N GLU A 164 -15.99 -25.39 -1.15
CA GLU A 164 -17.26 -25.65 -1.83
C GLU A 164 -17.25 -26.99 -2.57
N GLY A 165 -16.17 -27.27 -3.31
CA GLY A 165 -16.00 -28.54 -4.01
C GLY A 165 -15.99 -29.75 -3.08
N ASP A 166 -15.32 -29.66 -1.93
CA ASP A 166 -15.25 -30.72 -0.91
C ASP A 166 -16.62 -30.94 -0.26
N VAL A 167 -17.36 -29.87 0.04
CA VAL A 167 -18.72 -29.94 0.58
C VAL A 167 -19.65 -30.62 -0.44
N GLU A 168 -19.59 -30.21 -1.70
CA GLU A 168 -20.42 -30.78 -2.77
C GLU A 168 -20.08 -32.26 -3.03
N ALA A 169 -18.79 -32.60 -3.06
CA ALA A 169 -18.32 -33.97 -3.20
C ALA A 169 -18.78 -34.86 -2.03
N THR A 170 -18.67 -34.37 -0.80
CA THR A 170 -19.17 -35.07 0.40
C THR A 170 -20.67 -35.29 0.34
N GLY A 171 -21.43 -34.26 -0.06
CA GLY A 171 -22.87 -34.36 -0.28
C GLY A 171 -23.25 -35.45 -1.28
N ARG A 172 -22.56 -35.50 -2.43
CA ARG A 172 -22.76 -36.55 -3.45
C ARG A 172 -22.46 -37.96 -2.92
N LEU A 173 -21.38 -38.12 -2.15
CA LEU A 173 -21.02 -39.41 -1.56
C LEU A 173 -22.06 -39.88 -0.54
N LEU A 174 -22.57 -38.98 0.30
CA LEU A 174 -23.64 -39.28 1.26
C LEU A 174 -24.92 -39.72 0.53
N GLU A 175 -25.34 -39.00 -0.51
CA GLU A 175 -26.51 -39.39 -1.31
C GLU A 175 -26.34 -40.77 -1.98
N LEU A 176 -25.17 -41.05 -2.55
CA LEU A 176 -24.88 -42.36 -3.14
C LEU A 176 -24.93 -43.47 -2.08
N ALA A 177 -24.37 -43.23 -0.90
CA ALA A 177 -24.38 -44.19 0.20
C ALA A 177 -25.81 -44.47 0.70
N ARG A 178 -26.62 -43.41 0.88
CA ARG A 178 -28.05 -43.52 1.22
C ARG A 178 -28.81 -44.33 0.18
N ALA A 179 -28.63 -44.03 -1.11
CA ALA A 179 -29.28 -44.75 -2.21
C ALA A 179 -28.88 -46.23 -2.24
N THR A 180 -27.59 -46.52 -2.04
CA THR A 180 -27.05 -47.89 -2.00
C THR A 180 -27.64 -48.70 -0.86
N LEU A 181 -27.71 -48.10 0.34
CA LEU A 181 -28.29 -48.71 1.52
C LEU A 181 -29.77 -49.07 1.28
N ARG A 182 -30.57 -48.14 0.76
CA ARG A 182 -31.98 -48.39 0.42
C ARG A 182 -32.15 -49.53 -0.58
N LYS A 183 -31.30 -49.56 -1.62
CA LYS A 183 -31.31 -50.63 -2.61
C LYS A 183 -30.96 -52.00 -2.00
N ALA A 184 -29.99 -52.04 -1.08
CA ALA A 184 -29.61 -53.26 -0.37
C ALA A 184 -30.76 -53.79 0.51
N ALA A 185 -31.46 -52.90 1.23
CA ALA A 185 -32.61 -53.27 2.06
C ALA A 185 -33.74 -53.86 1.20
N ALA A 186 -34.09 -53.20 0.10
CA ALA A 186 -35.10 -53.66 -0.84
C ALA A 186 -34.75 -55.03 -1.46
N GLY A 187 -33.49 -55.23 -1.87
CA GLY A 187 -33.01 -56.50 -2.42
C GLY A 187 -33.09 -57.67 -1.43
N ARG A 188 -32.98 -57.39 -0.12
CA ARG A 188 -33.15 -58.35 0.97
C ARG A 188 -34.60 -58.47 1.46
N ARG A 189 -35.54 -57.73 0.88
CA ARG A 189 -36.95 -57.64 1.31
C ARG A 189 -37.12 -57.21 2.77
N LEU A 190 -36.18 -56.39 3.26
CA LEU A 190 -36.27 -55.77 4.58
C LEU A 190 -37.09 -54.49 4.46
N ALA A 191 -38.21 -54.40 5.19
CA ALA A 191 -39.04 -53.21 5.20
C ALA A 191 -38.42 -52.12 6.07
N LEU A 192 -38.14 -50.95 5.48
CA LEU A 192 -37.72 -49.77 6.21
C LEU A 192 -38.95 -49.03 6.74
N SER A 193 -38.97 -48.75 8.04
CA SER A 193 -40.03 -47.92 8.64
C SER A 193 -39.85 -46.45 8.25
N PRO A 194 -40.89 -45.60 8.38
CA PRO A 194 -40.74 -44.15 8.17
C PRO A 194 -39.66 -43.51 9.05
N ALA A 195 -39.47 -44.02 10.28
CA ALA A 195 -38.41 -43.59 11.18
C ALA A 195 -37.02 -43.99 10.66
N ALA A 196 -36.87 -45.19 10.10
CA ALA A 196 -35.61 -45.64 9.49
C ALA A 196 -35.26 -44.81 8.24
N GLU A 197 -36.26 -44.50 7.40
CA GLU A 197 -36.07 -43.62 6.24
C GLU A 197 -35.63 -42.21 6.65
N ALA A 198 -36.25 -41.65 7.70
CA ALA A 198 -35.82 -40.37 8.26
C ALA A 198 -34.39 -40.45 8.82
N ALA A 199 -34.02 -41.52 9.52
CA ALA A 199 -32.67 -41.69 10.04
C ALA A 199 -31.61 -41.78 8.92
N ILE A 200 -31.91 -42.47 7.82
CA ILE A 200 -31.02 -42.53 6.63
C ILE A 200 -30.88 -41.16 5.97
N ALA A 201 -31.98 -40.43 5.80
CA ALA A 201 -31.98 -39.12 5.15
C ALA A 201 -31.17 -38.07 5.95
N HIS A 202 -31.27 -38.08 7.28
CA HIS A 202 -30.59 -37.10 8.14
C HIS A 202 -29.16 -37.51 8.56
N CYS A 203 -28.73 -38.74 8.29
CA CYS A 203 -27.39 -39.18 8.65
C CYS A 203 -26.33 -38.47 7.80
N THR A 204 -25.54 -37.59 8.39
CA THR A 204 -24.44 -36.85 7.73
C THR A 204 -23.11 -37.59 7.74
N GLU A 205 -23.04 -38.72 8.45
CA GLU A 205 -21.80 -39.49 8.62
C GLU A 205 -21.72 -40.65 7.62
N LEU A 206 -20.80 -40.54 6.66
CA LEU A 206 -20.59 -41.58 5.66
C LEU A 206 -20.21 -42.95 6.28
N PRO A 207 -19.32 -43.04 7.29
CA PRO A 207 -19.00 -44.32 7.92
C PRO A 207 -20.23 -45.01 8.55
N THR A 208 -21.14 -44.23 9.11
CA THR A 208 -22.40 -44.74 9.69
C THR A 208 -23.30 -45.34 8.61
N LEU A 209 -23.49 -44.63 7.49
CA LEU A 209 -24.24 -45.15 6.35
C LEU A 209 -23.61 -46.43 5.76
N MET A 210 -22.27 -46.48 5.68
CA MET A 210 -21.55 -47.67 5.22
C MET A 210 -21.72 -48.86 6.17
N ALA A 211 -21.60 -48.64 7.48
CA ALA A 211 -21.79 -49.68 8.49
C ALA A 211 -23.22 -50.25 8.44
N TRP A 212 -24.23 -49.40 8.28
CA TRP A 212 -25.62 -49.84 8.10
C TRP A 212 -25.81 -50.64 6.82
N SER A 213 -25.21 -50.21 5.70
CA SER A 213 -25.24 -50.94 4.43
C SER A 213 -24.63 -52.34 4.58
N LEU A 214 -23.51 -52.48 5.30
CA LEU A 214 -22.86 -53.76 5.57
C LEU A 214 -23.74 -54.68 6.44
N ALA A 215 -24.35 -54.14 7.51
CA ALA A 215 -25.25 -54.88 8.37
C ALA A 215 -26.47 -55.43 7.60
N ILE A 216 -27.05 -54.61 6.73
CA ILE A 216 -28.14 -55.02 5.83
C ILE A 216 -27.67 -56.09 4.84
N GLY A 217 -26.44 -55.94 4.31
CA GLY A 217 -25.78 -56.95 3.48
C GLY A 217 -25.67 -58.31 4.17
N ALA A 218 -25.40 -58.33 5.48
CA ALA A 218 -25.36 -59.51 6.33
C ALA A 218 -26.76 -60.05 6.73
N GLY A 219 -27.84 -59.37 6.32
CA GLY A 219 -29.22 -59.78 6.58
C GLY A 219 -29.80 -59.25 7.90
N THR A 220 -29.12 -58.30 8.55
CA THR A 220 -29.55 -57.70 9.81
C THR A 220 -29.91 -56.22 9.65
N LEU A 221 -31.02 -55.79 10.26
CA LEU A 221 -31.31 -54.36 10.38
C LEU A 221 -30.59 -53.82 11.62
N PRO A 222 -29.70 -52.81 11.50
CA PRO A 222 -29.04 -52.22 12.65
C PRO A 222 -30.07 -51.48 13.53
N PRO A 223 -29.79 -51.30 14.85
CA PRO A 223 -30.74 -50.79 15.84
C PRO A 223 -31.51 -49.51 15.46
N PRO A 224 -30.90 -48.47 14.85
CA PRO A 224 -31.63 -47.25 14.47
C PRO A 224 -32.53 -47.44 13.25
N LEU A 225 -32.39 -48.55 12.51
CA LEU A 225 -33.18 -48.89 11.32
C LEU A 225 -34.16 -50.04 11.56
N SER A 226 -33.98 -50.80 12.64
CA SER A 226 -34.98 -51.76 13.11
C SER A 226 -36.12 -51.01 13.78
N ALA A 227 -37.36 -51.29 13.38
CA ALA A 227 -38.53 -50.80 14.09
C ALA A 227 -38.41 -51.23 15.57
N SER A 228 -38.23 -50.28 16.47
CA SER A 228 -38.64 -50.49 17.86
C SER A 228 -40.16 -50.58 17.83
N ALA A 229 -40.68 -51.63 18.47
CA ALA A 229 -42.08 -52.08 18.45
C ALA A 229 -43.12 -50.95 18.57
#